data_AF-A0A655AN23-F1
#
_entry.id   AF-A0A655AN23-F1
#
_cell.length_a   1.000
_cell.length_b   1.000
_cell.length_c   1.000
_cell.angle_alpha   90.00
_cell.angle_beta   90.00
_cell.angle_gamma   90.00
#
_symmetry.space_group_name_H-M   'P 1'
#
loop_
_entity.id
_entity.type
_entity.pdbx_description
1 polymer ?
#
loop_
_entity_poly.entity_id
_entity_poly.type
_entity_poly.pdbx_seq_one_letter_code
_entity_poly.pdbx_strand_id
1 'polypeptide(L)'
;MRSVGYRGVPTPGLPFDDQSGTIPNVGGRINGSPNEYVVGWIKRGPTGVIGTNKKDAQDTVDTLIKNLGNAKEGAECKSFPEDHADQVADWLAARQPKLVTSAHWQVIDAFERAAGEPHGRPRVKLASLAELLRIGLG
;
A
#
# COMPACT_ATOMS: atom_id res chain seq x y z
N MET A 1 4.40 29.38 1.83
CA MET A 1 4.55 27.92 1.66
C MET A 1 5.50 27.41 2.73
N ARG A 2 5.14 26.36 3.49
CA ARG A 2 6.05 25.72 4.45
C ARG A 2 6.43 24.35 3.89
N SER A 3 7.72 24.06 3.78
CA SER A 3 8.27 22.79 3.27
C SER A 3 9.21 22.19 4.32
N VAL A 4 8.66 21.88 5.50
CA VAL A 4 9.40 21.45 6.70
C VAL A 4 9.33 19.93 6.94
N GLY A 5 8.99 19.16 5.90
CA GLY A 5 8.83 17.71 5.94
C GLY A 5 7.36 17.26 5.92
N TYR A 6 7.15 16.03 5.44
CA TYR A 6 5.85 15.35 5.53
C TYR A 6 5.68 14.73 6.93
N ARG A 7 4.48 14.24 7.24
CA ARG A 7 4.21 13.54 8.49
C ARG A 7 3.20 12.44 8.27
N GLY A 8 3.42 11.28 8.89
CA GLY A 8 2.45 10.19 8.88
C GLY A 8 1.16 10.54 9.61
N VAL A 9 0.11 9.77 9.35
CA VAL A 9 -1.20 9.88 9.98
C VAL A 9 -1.53 8.53 10.62
N PRO A 10 -2.10 8.49 11.84
CA PRO A 10 -2.46 7.24 12.49
C PRO A 10 -3.47 6.45 11.66
N THR A 11 -3.31 5.13 11.64
CA THR A 11 -4.27 4.19 11.03
C THR A 11 -5.08 3.53 12.14
N PRO A 12 -6.42 3.56 12.12
CA PRO A 12 -7.25 2.91 13.13
C PRO A 12 -6.86 1.44 13.32
N GLY A 13 -6.62 1.04 14.56
CA GLY A 13 -6.19 -0.32 14.92
C GLY A 13 -4.68 -0.56 15.00
N LEU A 14 -3.85 0.39 14.55
CA LEU A 14 -2.39 0.28 14.63
C LEU A 14 -1.78 1.21 15.69
N PRO A 15 -0.66 0.83 16.34
CA PRO A 15 0.07 1.74 17.21
C PRO A 15 0.68 2.88 16.38
N PHE A 16 0.85 4.04 17.01
CA PHE A 16 1.40 5.23 16.35
C PHE A 16 2.22 6.05 17.34
N ASP A 17 3.38 6.53 16.89
CA ASP A 17 4.20 7.48 17.65
C ASP A 17 3.90 8.91 17.22
N ASP A 18 3.19 9.64 18.08
CA ASP A 18 2.83 11.04 17.89
C ASP A 18 4.02 12.01 17.91
N GLN A 19 5.23 11.58 18.25
CA GLN A 19 6.41 12.44 18.10
C GLN A 19 6.97 12.33 16.68
N SER A 20 7.37 11.12 16.26
CA SER A 20 7.98 10.91 14.95
C SER A 20 6.98 10.88 13.78
N GLY A 21 5.70 10.63 14.05
CA GLY A 21 4.69 10.41 13.02
C GLY A 21 4.87 9.09 12.27
N THR A 22 5.36 8.06 12.96
CA THR A 22 5.64 6.73 12.39
C THR A 22 4.90 5.63 13.16
N ILE A 23 4.83 4.43 12.58
CA ILE A 23 4.29 3.24 13.25
C ILE A 23 5.45 2.51 13.96
N PRO A 24 5.39 2.36 15.31
CA PRO A 24 6.43 1.69 16.08
C PRO A 24 6.65 0.24 15.61
N ASN A 25 7.90 -0.13 15.37
CA ASN A 25 8.26 -1.44 14.82
C ASN A 25 9.67 -1.89 15.24
N VAL A 26 9.93 -3.20 15.13
CA VAL A 26 11.24 -3.83 15.28
C VAL A 26 11.54 -4.64 14.02
N GLY A 27 12.59 -4.26 13.28
CA GLY A 27 12.93 -4.92 12.01
C GLY A 27 11.82 -4.82 10.96
N GLY A 28 10.94 -3.82 11.05
CA GLY A 28 9.76 -3.67 10.18
C GLY A 28 8.52 -4.42 10.66
N ARG A 29 8.58 -5.28 11.69
CA ARG A 29 7.38 -5.87 12.31
C ARG A 29 6.78 -4.90 13.32
N ILE A 30 5.47 -4.64 13.24
CA ILE A 30 4.78 -3.69 14.11
C ILE A 30 4.81 -4.16 15.57
N ASN A 31 5.00 -3.24 16.51
CA ASN A 31 5.00 -3.55 17.94
C ASN A 31 3.66 -4.16 18.38
N GLY A 32 3.72 -5.30 19.07
CA GLY A 32 2.52 -6.02 19.53
C GLY A 32 1.85 -6.89 18.47
N SER A 33 2.33 -6.88 17.22
CA SER A 33 1.76 -7.67 16.14
C SER A 33 2.63 -8.89 15.78
N PRO A 34 2.03 -10.09 15.61
CA PRO A 34 2.76 -11.25 15.12
C PRO A 34 2.92 -11.26 13.59
N ASN A 35 2.09 -10.53 12.84
CA ASN A 35 1.98 -10.68 11.38
C ASN A 35 1.74 -9.39 10.59
N GLU A 36 1.83 -8.22 11.22
CA GLU A 36 1.72 -6.92 10.53
C GLU A 36 3.09 -6.24 10.44
N TYR A 37 3.36 -5.61 9.30
CA TYR A 37 4.67 -5.07 8.96
C TYR A 37 4.54 -3.68 8.31
N VAL A 38 5.60 -2.89 8.42
CA VAL A 38 5.72 -1.55 7.84
C VAL A 38 7.00 -1.42 7.03
N VAL A 39 6.96 -0.60 5.98
CA VAL A 39 8.11 -0.27 5.11
C VAL A 39 8.05 1.20 4.71
N GLY A 40 9.16 1.74 4.23
CA GLY A 40 9.22 3.09 3.68
C GLY A 40 9.05 4.17 4.75
N TRP A 41 8.40 5.27 4.37
CA TRP A 41 8.33 6.47 5.21
C TRP A 41 7.51 6.28 6.49
N ILE A 42 6.48 5.42 6.50
CA ILE A 42 5.71 5.17 7.73
C ILE A 42 6.51 4.36 8.77
N LYS A 43 7.58 3.68 8.33
CA LYS A 43 8.54 2.97 9.18
C LYS A 43 9.71 3.85 9.62
N ARG A 44 10.32 4.59 8.68
CA ARG A 44 11.62 5.28 8.88
C ARG A 44 11.52 6.79 9.01
N GLY A 45 10.33 7.35 8.86
CA GLY A 45 10.12 8.79 8.70
C GLY A 45 10.28 9.27 7.24
N PRO A 46 9.88 10.51 6.96
CA PRO A 46 9.69 11.08 5.62
C PRO A 46 11.01 11.54 4.97
N THR A 47 12.03 10.68 4.93
CA THR A 47 13.35 11.01 4.37
C THR A 47 13.86 9.95 3.40
N GLY A 48 14.84 10.33 2.57
CA GLY A 48 15.44 9.47 1.56
C GLY A 48 14.78 9.58 0.18
N VAL A 49 15.49 9.06 -0.82
CA VAL A 49 15.01 9.00 -2.21
C VAL A 49 14.22 7.72 -2.46
N ILE A 50 13.59 7.59 -3.63
CA ILE A 50 12.83 6.39 -4.02
C ILE A 50 13.65 5.10 -3.80
N GLY A 51 14.94 5.12 -4.17
CA GLY A 51 15.83 3.97 -4.02
C GLY A 51 16.12 3.56 -2.57
N THR A 52 16.05 4.48 -1.60
CA THR A 52 16.27 4.19 -0.18
C THR A 52 15.23 3.20 0.36
N ASN A 53 14.02 3.21 -0.21
CA ASN A 53 12.93 2.31 0.20
C ASN A 53 13.15 0.87 -0.25
N LYS A 54 13.99 0.61 -1.26
CA LYS A 54 14.20 -0.75 -1.79
C LYS A 54 14.86 -1.66 -0.76
N LYS A 55 15.99 -1.23 -0.18
CA LYS A 55 16.71 -2.03 0.83
C LYS A 55 15.91 -2.19 2.13
N ASP A 56 15.24 -1.11 2.56
CA ASP A 56 14.37 -1.13 3.73
C ASP A 56 13.19 -2.10 3.60
N ALA A 57 12.58 -2.15 2.42
CA ALA A 57 11.54 -3.11 2.12
C ALA A 57 12.09 -4.54 2.11
N GLN A 58 13.26 -4.78 1.50
CA GLN A 58 13.89 -6.10 1.48
C GLN A 58 14.11 -6.65 2.89
N ASP A 59 14.70 -5.86 3.80
CA ASP A 59 14.97 -6.29 5.18
C ASP A 59 13.70 -6.67 5.96
N THR A 60 12.61 -5.96 5.65
CA THR A 60 11.30 -6.25 6.25
C THR A 60 10.69 -7.53 5.67
N VAL A 61 10.81 -7.74 4.36
CA VAL A 61 10.35 -8.96 3.68
C VAL A 61 11.13 -10.17 4.19
N ASP A 62 12.44 -10.05 4.41
CA ASP A 62 13.27 -11.12 4.98
C ASP A 62 12.78 -11.49 6.39
N THR A 63 12.42 -10.49 7.20
CA THR A 63 11.84 -10.69 8.54
C THR A 63 10.47 -11.36 8.46
N LEU A 64 9.61 -10.91 7.54
CA LEU A 64 8.28 -11.47 7.31
C LEU A 64 8.37 -12.94 6.91
N ILE A 65 9.19 -13.26 5.90
CA ILE A 65 9.34 -14.64 5.40
C ILE A 65 9.91 -15.54 6.49
N LYS A 66 10.91 -15.07 7.26
CA LYS A 66 11.43 -15.80 8.41
C LYS A 66 10.33 -16.12 9.43
N ASN A 67 9.48 -15.14 9.76
CA ASN A 67 8.39 -15.37 10.72
C ASN A 67 7.33 -16.33 10.18
N LEU A 68 6.99 -16.25 8.89
CA LEU A 68 6.10 -17.22 8.24
C LEU A 68 6.70 -18.64 8.26
N GLY A 69 8.00 -18.78 8.01
CA GLY A 69 8.71 -20.06 8.10
C GLY A 69 8.61 -20.69 9.49
N ASN A 70 8.88 -19.90 10.53
CA ASN A 70 8.76 -20.35 11.92
C ASN A 70 7.33 -20.75 12.28
N ALA A 71 6.33 -19.96 11.88
CA ALA A 71 4.92 -20.29 12.12
C ALA A 71 4.51 -21.58 11.40
N LYS A 72 5.04 -21.82 10.20
CA LYS A 72 4.79 -23.06 9.46
C LYS A 72 5.39 -24.27 10.17
N GLU A 73 6.63 -24.16 10.66
CA GLU A 73 7.31 -25.22 11.41
C GLU A 73 6.58 -25.55 12.74
N GLY A 74 6.06 -24.52 13.42
CA GLY A 74 5.24 -24.69 14.62
C GLY A 74 3.78 -25.12 14.38
N ALA A 75 3.36 -25.32 13.13
CA ALA A 75 1.95 -25.56 12.76
C ALA A 75 0.98 -24.46 13.25
N GLU A 76 1.46 -23.21 13.33
CA GLU A 76 0.73 -22.02 13.77
C GLU A 76 0.16 -21.19 12.60
N CYS A 77 0.41 -21.63 11.36
CA CYS A 77 -0.16 -21.01 10.17
C CYS A 77 -1.69 -21.06 10.19
N LYS A 78 -2.31 -19.98 9.70
CA LYS A 78 -3.75 -19.96 9.45
C LYS A 78 -4.11 -21.02 8.41
N SER A 79 -5.22 -21.73 8.64
CA SER A 79 -5.83 -22.60 7.64
C SER A 79 -6.70 -21.75 6.71
N PHE A 80 -6.50 -21.90 5.41
CA PHE A 80 -7.28 -21.23 4.38
C PHE A 80 -7.76 -22.27 3.35
N PRO A 81 -8.99 -22.14 2.82
CA PRO A 81 -9.48 -23.02 1.77
C PRO A 81 -8.79 -22.73 0.42
N GLU A 82 -8.93 -23.65 -0.54
CA GLU A 82 -8.28 -23.52 -1.87
C GLU A 82 -8.77 -22.29 -2.65
N ASP A 83 -10.02 -21.90 -2.47
CA ASP A 83 -10.70 -20.76 -3.10
C ASP A 83 -10.57 -19.45 -2.29
N HIS A 84 -9.69 -19.41 -1.27
CA HIS A 84 -9.55 -18.25 -0.38
C HIS A 84 -9.25 -16.95 -1.13
N ALA A 85 -8.52 -17.01 -2.25
CA ALA A 85 -8.21 -15.84 -3.08
C ALA A 85 -9.48 -15.19 -3.66
N ASP A 86 -10.43 -16.00 -4.12
CA ASP A 86 -11.71 -15.52 -4.65
C ASP A 86 -12.57 -14.95 -3.51
N GLN A 87 -12.62 -15.65 -2.37
CA GLN A 87 -13.38 -15.19 -1.20
C GLN A 87 -12.92 -13.82 -0.69
N VAL A 88 -11.60 -13.55 -0.65
CA VAL A 88 -11.11 -12.23 -0.22
C VAL A 88 -11.36 -11.16 -1.28
N ALA A 89 -11.30 -11.50 -2.57
CA ALA A 89 -11.63 -10.58 -3.65
C ALA A 89 -13.11 -10.19 -3.61
N ASP A 90 -14.01 -11.15 -3.41
CA ASP A 90 -15.45 -10.94 -3.26
C ASP A 90 -15.76 -10.12 -2.00
N TRP A 91 -15.09 -10.39 -0.89
CA TRP A 91 -15.23 -9.60 0.33
C TRP A 91 -14.80 -8.14 0.12
N LEU A 92 -13.68 -7.91 -0.57
CA LEU A 92 -13.24 -6.55 -0.94
C LEU A 92 -14.27 -5.86 -1.83
N ALA A 93 -14.83 -6.55 -2.83
CA ALA A 93 -15.85 -6.02 -3.72
C ALA A 93 -17.17 -5.70 -3.01
N ALA A 94 -17.58 -6.52 -2.05
CA ALA A 94 -18.75 -6.26 -1.22
C ALA A 94 -18.59 -5.01 -0.35
N ARG A 95 -17.37 -4.73 0.13
CA ARG A 95 -17.08 -3.54 0.97
C ARG A 95 -16.77 -2.29 0.17
N GLN A 96 -16.24 -2.43 -1.04
CA GLN A 96 -15.95 -1.35 -1.97
C GLN A 96 -16.44 -1.70 -3.38
N PRO A 97 -17.74 -1.48 -3.68
CA PRO A 97 -18.31 -1.82 -4.99
C PRO A 97 -17.71 -1.05 -6.17
N LYS A 98 -17.02 0.06 -5.92
CA LYS A 98 -16.34 0.88 -6.93
C LYS A 98 -14.83 0.68 -6.93
N LEU A 99 -14.36 -0.54 -6.62
CA LEU A 99 -12.94 -0.85 -6.62
C LEU A 99 -12.31 -0.67 -8.00
N VAL A 100 -11.08 -0.15 -8.01
CA VAL A 100 -10.29 0.02 -9.23
C VAL A 100 -9.31 -1.14 -9.30
N THR A 101 -9.56 -2.09 -10.21
CA THR A 101 -8.61 -3.17 -10.52
C THR A 101 -7.44 -2.63 -11.33
N SER A 102 -6.41 -3.46 -11.53
CA SER A 102 -5.33 -3.14 -12.47
C SER A 102 -5.85 -2.84 -13.89
N ALA A 103 -6.90 -3.53 -14.34
CA ALA A 103 -7.50 -3.28 -15.66
C ALA A 103 -8.19 -1.91 -15.72
N HIS A 104 -8.98 -1.55 -14.70
CA HIS A 104 -9.60 -0.22 -14.59
C HIS A 104 -8.54 0.90 -14.54
N TRP A 105 -7.46 0.68 -13.80
CA TRP A 105 -6.33 1.62 -13.75
C TRP A 105 -5.64 1.81 -15.10
N GLN A 106 -5.45 0.74 -15.88
CA GLN A 106 -4.86 0.83 -17.22
C GLN A 106 -5.71 1.67 -18.18
N VAL A 107 -7.05 1.65 -18.04
CA VAL A 107 -7.96 2.52 -18.78
C VAL A 107 -7.74 3.99 -18.41
N ILE A 108 -7.68 4.29 -17.11
CA ILE A 108 -7.36 5.64 -16.61
C ILE A 108 -6.01 6.12 -17.16
N ASP A 109 -4.97 5.31 -17.05
CA ASP A 109 -3.63 5.68 -17.50
C ASP A 109 -3.57 5.94 -19.01
N ALA A 110 -4.21 5.08 -19.82
CA ALA A 110 -4.29 5.28 -21.27
C ALA A 110 -5.04 6.57 -21.62
N PHE A 111 -6.16 6.83 -20.95
CA PHE A 111 -6.95 8.05 -21.13
C PHE A 111 -6.12 9.30 -20.80
N GLU A 112 -5.47 9.34 -19.63
CA GLU A 112 -4.66 10.49 -19.21
C GLU A 112 -3.51 10.78 -20.18
N ARG A 113 -2.83 9.74 -20.69
CA ARG A 113 -1.75 9.88 -21.67
C ARG A 113 -2.27 10.41 -23.01
N ALA A 114 -3.33 9.81 -23.54
CA ALA A 114 -3.95 10.23 -24.80
C ALA A 114 -4.43 11.69 -24.75
N ALA A 115 -4.98 12.13 -23.60
CA ALA A 115 -5.38 13.53 -23.41
C ALA A 115 -4.20 14.52 -23.39
N GLY A 116 -2.98 14.05 -23.08
CA GLY A 116 -1.77 14.87 -23.08
C GLY A 116 -1.11 15.03 -24.46
N GLU A 117 -1.21 14.01 -25.30
CA GLU A 117 -0.50 13.92 -26.58
C GLU A 117 -0.75 15.12 -27.52
N PRO A 118 -2.00 15.58 -27.77
CA PRO A 118 -2.26 16.73 -28.64
C PRO A 118 -1.65 18.05 -28.16
N HIS A 119 -1.26 18.12 -26.88
CA HIS A 119 -0.67 19.29 -26.24
C HIS A 119 0.83 19.13 -25.95
N GLY A 120 1.46 18.07 -26.44
CA GLY A 120 2.87 17.77 -26.16
C GLY A 120 3.16 17.47 -24.68
N ARG A 121 2.16 17.00 -23.93
CA ARG A 121 2.26 16.69 -22.50
C ARG A 121 2.35 15.18 -22.29
N PRO A 122 3.10 14.69 -21.27
CA PRO A 122 3.12 13.25 -20.95
C PRO A 122 1.75 12.69 -20.56
N ARG A 123 0.91 13.53 -19.94
CA ARG A 123 -0.49 13.25 -19.60
C ARG A 123 -1.24 14.51 -19.15
N VAL A 124 -2.57 14.43 -19.19
CA VAL A 124 -3.49 15.33 -18.47
C VAL A 124 -4.21 14.51 -17.42
N LYS A 125 -3.98 14.83 -16.13
CA LYS A 125 -4.52 14.02 -15.03
C LYS A 125 -6.00 14.28 -14.78
N LEU A 126 -6.72 13.22 -14.46
CA LEU A 126 -8.06 13.30 -13.89
C LEU A 126 -7.93 13.75 -12.42
N ALA A 127 -8.34 14.98 -12.13
CA ALA A 127 -8.00 15.65 -10.88
C ALA A 127 -9.01 15.44 -9.73
N SER A 128 -10.02 14.61 -9.93
CA SER A 128 -11.00 14.27 -8.89
C SER A 128 -11.30 12.77 -8.88
N LEU A 129 -11.71 12.26 -7.72
CA LEU A 129 -12.13 10.87 -7.59
C LEU A 129 -13.31 10.56 -8.53
N ALA A 130 -14.28 11.46 -8.65
CA ALA A 130 -15.43 11.27 -9.52
C ALA A 130 -15.01 11.08 -10.99
N GLU A 131 -14.05 11.88 -11.47
CA GLU A 131 -13.53 11.77 -12.84
C GLU A 131 -12.70 10.49 -13.05
N LEU A 132 -11.88 10.10 -12.07
CA LEU A 132 -11.16 8.82 -12.11
C LEU A 132 -12.14 7.65 -12.22
N LEU A 133 -13.21 7.65 -11.42
CA LEU A 133 -14.21 6.58 -11.43
C LEU A 133 -15.05 6.58 -12.72
N ARG A 134 -15.43 7.75 -13.24
CA ARG A 134 -16.16 7.89 -14.51
C ARG A 134 -15.39 7.30 -15.70
N ILE A 135 -14.05 7.39 -15.68
CA ILE A 135 -13.22 6.82 -16.75
C ILE A 135 -12.87 5.36 -16.47
N GLY A 136 -12.49 5.03 -15.22
CA GLY A 136 -11.99 3.70 -14.87
C GLY A 136 -13.07 2.62 -14.81
N LEU A 137 -14.32 2.97 -14.47
CA LEU A 137 -15.42 2.03 -14.31
C LEU A 137 -16.44 2.07 -15.47
N GLY A 138 -16.25 2.99 -16.44
CA GLY A 138 -17.27 3.33 -17.45
C GLY A 138 -18.44 4.13 -16.88
#